data_AF-A0A660Y1U7-F1
#
_entry.id   AF-A0A660Y1U7-F1
#
_cell.length_a   1.000
_cell.length_b   1.000
_cell.length_c   1.000
_cell.angle_alpha   90.00
_cell.angle_beta   90.00
_cell.angle_gamma   90.00
#
_symmetry.space_group_name_H-M   'P 1'
#
loop_
_entity.id
_entity.type
_entity.pdbx_description
1 polymer ?
#
loop_
_entity_poly.entity_id
_entity_poly.type
_entity_poly.pdbx_seq_one_letter_code
_entity_poly.pdbx_strand_id
1 'polypeptide(L)'
;GVFLYMRQEGRGIGLPNKIKAYKLQEEGYDTVEANRLLGFPPDLRDYGIGAQILADLGVRKIRLITNNPAKRVGLEGYGLEIVERVPIEVPPNPYNMRYLETKRDKLGHLIQVGDSPAEPPSVGEGCRRFWDRSTFEEVEG
;
A
#
# COMPACT_ATOMS: atom_id res chain seq x y z
N GLY A 1 -15.61 10.19 11.42
CA GLY A 1 -15.17 9.11 10.51
C GLY A 1 -14.37 8.09 11.29
N VAL A 2 -14.10 6.91 10.72
CA VAL A 2 -13.31 5.85 11.38
C VAL A 2 -12.01 5.64 10.60
N PHE A 3 -10.88 5.61 11.32
CA PHE A 3 -9.61 5.13 10.78
C PHE A 3 -9.28 3.79 11.42
N LEU A 4 -9.35 2.72 10.61
CA LEU A 4 -9.11 1.36 11.08
C LEU A 4 -7.70 0.92 10.67
N TYR A 5 -6.82 0.79 11.66
CA TYR A 5 -5.43 0.37 11.44
C TYR A 5 -5.29 -1.15 11.61
N MET A 6 -5.06 -1.85 10.50
CA MET A 6 -4.86 -3.31 10.46
C MET A 6 -3.36 -3.63 10.43
N ARG A 7 -2.89 -4.49 11.33
CA ARG A 7 -1.49 -4.95 11.38
C ARG A 7 -1.18 -6.02 10.32
N GLN A 8 -1.36 -5.69 9.03
CA GLN A 8 -1.16 -6.60 7.89
C GLN A 8 -0.10 -6.06 6.91
N GLU A 9 1.12 -5.92 7.41
CA GLU A 9 2.26 -5.38 6.65
C GLU A 9 2.61 -6.27 5.44
N GLY A 10 3.10 -5.66 4.36
CA GLY A 10 3.56 -6.40 3.17
C GLY A 10 2.46 -7.14 2.39
N ARG A 11 1.17 -6.83 2.62
CA ARG A 11 0.03 -7.66 2.19
C ARG A 11 -0.06 -9.01 2.90
N GLY A 12 0.32 -9.06 4.17
CA GLY A 12 0.24 -10.26 5.01
C GLY A 12 1.53 -11.09 5.05
N ILE A 13 2.52 -10.80 4.19
CA ILE A 13 3.82 -11.50 4.21
C ILE A 13 4.78 -10.98 5.31
N GLY A 14 4.45 -9.86 5.95
CA GLY A 14 5.27 -9.24 6.99
C GLY A 14 6.38 -8.33 6.45
N LEU A 15 6.96 -7.53 7.36
CA LEU A 15 7.98 -6.54 7.01
C LEU A 15 9.29 -7.15 6.47
N PRO A 16 9.85 -8.25 7.03
CA PRO A 16 11.09 -8.82 6.51
C PRO A 16 10.99 -9.27 5.06
N ASN A 17 9.86 -9.89 4.68
CA ASN A 17 9.63 -10.36 3.31
C ASN A 17 9.33 -9.21 2.35
N LYS A 18 8.73 -8.12 2.84
CA LYS A 18 8.61 -6.87 2.06
C LYS A 18 9.98 -6.29 1.69
N ILE A 19 10.94 -6.30 2.63
CA ILE A 19 12.32 -5.85 2.36
C ILE A 19 12.98 -6.75 1.31
N LYS A 20 12.85 -8.08 1.44
CA LYS A 20 13.34 -9.02 0.43
C LYS A 20 12.71 -8.79 -0.95
N ALA A 21 11.41 -8.51 -1.00
CA ALA A 21 10.71 -8.21 -2.24
C ALA A 21 11.18 -6.90 -2.87
N TYR A 22 11.63 -5.91 -2.07
CA TYR A 22 12.23 -4.69 -2.61
C TYR A 22 13.59 -4.95 -3.25
N LYS A 23 14.43 -5.79 -2.66
CA LYS A 23 15.69 -6.19 -3.28
C LYS A 23 15.47 -6.82 -4.67
N LEU A 24 14.49 -7.71 -4.80
CA LEU A 24 14.11 -8.28 -6.10
C LEU A 24 13.56 -7.22 -7.07
N GLN A 25 12.84 -6.20 -6.57
CA GLN A 25 12.35 -5.12 -7.43
C GLN A 25 13.49 -4.23 -7.96
N GLU A 26 14.53 -4.02 -7.16
CA GLU A 26 15.76 -3.32 -7.59
C GLU A 26 16.50 -4.11 -8.69
N GLU A 27 16.46 -5.44 -8.61
CA GLU A 27 16.98 -6.35 -9.64
C GLU A 27 16.12 -6.40 -10.91
N GLY A 28 14.97 -5.72 -10.92
CA GLY A 28 14.13 -5.50 -12.10
C GLY A 28 12.79 -6.23 -12.11
N TYR A 29 12.52 -7.11 -11.13
CA TYR A 29 11.26 -7.84 -11.04
C TYR A 29 10.10 -6.92 -10.66
N ASP A 30 8.89 -7.18 -11.15
CA ASP A 30 7.72 -6.46 -10.67
C ASP A 30 7.26 -6.96 -9.28
N THR A 31 6.31 -6.23 -8.66
CA THR A 31 5.80 -6.59 -7.33
C THR A 31 5.14 -7.97 -7.27
N VAL A 32 4.50 -8.45 -8.34
CA VAL A 32 3.86 -9.78 -8.39
C VAL A 32 4.92 -10.88 -8.57
N GLU A 33 5.86 -10.67 -9.47
CA GLU A 33 7.00 -11.57 -9.72
C GLU A 33 7.86 -11.74 -8.48
N ALA A 34 8.22 -10.63 -7.80
CA ALA A 34 8.98 -10.67 -6.57
C ALA A 34 8.28 -11.48 -5.47
N ASN A 35 6.95 -11.34 -5.33
CA ASN A 35 6.20 -12.16 -4.36
C ASN A 35 6.17 -13.64 -4.74
N ARG A 36 6.01 -13.97 -6.03
CA ARG A 36 6.06 -15.35 -6.51
C ARG A 36 7.43 -16.00 -6.29
N LEU A 37 8.51 -15.27 -6.55
CA LEU A 37 9.88 -15.73 -6.30
C LEU A 37 10.11 -16.02 -4.81
N LEU A 38 9.49 -15.25 -3.92
CA LEU A 38 9.54 -15.48 -2.48
C LEU A 38 8.53 -16.55 -1.99
N GLY A 39 7.78 -17.19 -2.89
CA GLY A 39 6.82 -18.25 -2.56
C GLY A 39 5.49 -17.76 -1.97
N PHE A 40 5.17 -16.47 -2.11
CA PHE A 40 3.95 -15.88 -1.58
C PHE A 40 2.91 -15.61 -2.69
N PRO A 41 1.61 -15.79 -2.41
CA PRO A 41 0.57 -15.29 -3.28
C PRO A 41 0.57 -13.74 -3.29
N PRO A 42 -0.01 -13.12 -4.32
CA PRO A 42 0.09 -11.67 -4.53
C PRO A 42 -0.60 -10.82 -3.45
N ASP A 43 -1.51 -11.40 -2.66
CA ASP A 43 -2.21 -10.76 -1.55
C ASP A 43 -2.71 -11.80 -0.54
N LEU A 44 -2.32 -11.69 0.74
CA LEU A 44 -2.75 -12.57 1.84
C LEU A 44 -3.62 -11.84 2.88
N ARG A 45 -4.08 -10.63 2.57
CA ARG A 45 -4.81 -9.81 3.53
C ARG A 45 -6.20 -10.35 3.80
N ASP A 46 -6.57 -10.39 5.08
CA ASP A 46 -7.93 -10.71 5.52
C ASP A 46 -8.68 -9.43 5.90
N TYR A 47 -9.68 -9.09 5.11
CA TYR A 47 -10.54 -7.93 5.33
C TYR A 47 -11.77 -8.24 6.21
N GLY A 48 -12.06 -9.52 6.48
CA GLY A 48 -13.19 -9.94 7.30
C GLY A 48 -13.09 -9.47 8.74
N ILE A 49 -11.89 -9.52 9.34
CA ILE A 49 -11.65 -8.96 10.68
C ILE A 49 -11.98 -7.46 10.71
N GLY A 50 -11.57 -6.71 9.68
CA GLY A 50 -11.88 -5.29 9.61
C GLY A 50 -13.37 -5.02 9.46
N ALA A 51 -14.07 -5.86 8.70
CA ALA A 51 -15.52 -5.79 8.56
C ALA A 51 -16.25 -6.02 9.90
N GLN A 52 -15.82 -7.03 10.67
CA GLN A 52 -16.40 -7.32 11.99
C GLN A 52 -16.20 -6.17 12.97
N ILE A 53 -14.99 -5.58 13.02
CA ILE A 53 -14.72 -4.42 13.87
C ILE A 53 -15.65 -3.25 13.51
N LEU A 54 -15.83 -2.96 12.22
CA LEU A 54 -16.72 -1.88 11.79
C LEU A 54 -18.19 -2.17 12.13
N ALA A 55 -18.63 -3.41 11.97
CA ALA A 55 -19.99 -3.83 12.31
C ALA A 55 -20.26 -3.76 13.82
N ASP A 56 -19.28 -4.15 14.65
CA ASP A 56 -19.33 -4.08 16.12
C ASP A 56 -19.39 -2.62 16.61
N LEU A 57 -18.65 -1.72 15.96
CA LEU A 57 -18.75 -0.27 16.16
C LEU A 57 -20.08 0.34 15.68
N GLY A 58 -21.01 -0.48 15.17
CA GLY A 58 -22.33 -0.04 14.71
C GLY A 58 -22.34 0.64 13.34
N VAL A 59 -21.25 0.55 12.58
CA VAL A 59 -21.20 1.09 11.22
C VAL A 59 -22.09 0.24 10.30
N ARG A 60 -22.87 0.90 9.44
CA ARG A 60 -23.76 0.25 8.46
C ARG A 60 -23.57 0.78 7.05
N LYS A 61 -23.44 2.10 6.89
CA LYS A 61 -23.19 2.77 5.60
C LYS A 61 -21.82 3.42 5.60
N ILE A 62 -21.02 3.18 4.56
CA ILE A 62 -19.62 3.59 4.50
C ILE A 62 -19.34 4.36 3.20
N ARG A 63 -18.75 5.55 3.36
CA ARG A 63 -18.01 6.23 2.28
C ARG A 63 -16.56 5.76 2.35
N LEU A 64 -16.20 4.79 1.51
CA LEU A 64 -14.92 4.09 1.60
C LEU A 64 -13.84 4.85 0.84
N ILE A 65 -12.80 5.26 1.55
CA ILE A 65 -11.63 5.89 0.96
C ILE A 65 -10.70 4.78 0.40
N THR A 66 -10.71 4.55 -0.92
CA THR A 66 -9.89 3.49 -1.57
C THR A 66 -9.66 3.70 -3.08
N ASN A 67 -8.46 3.32 -3.53
CA ASN A 67 -8.14 3.17 -4.96
C ASN A 67 -8.25 1.73 -5.46
N ASN A 68 -8.46 0.75 -4.58
CA ASN A 68 -8.59 -0.64 -4.98
C ASN A 68 -10.07 -1.06 -4.89
N PRO A 69 -10.76 -1.27 -6.02
CA PRO A 69 -12.17 -1.66 -6.06
C PRO A 69 -12.41 -3.12 -5.66
N ALA A 70 -11.39 -4.00 -5.75
CA ALA A 70 -11.51 -5.39 -5.32
C ALA A 70 -11.75 -5.51 -3.80
N LYS A 71 -11.43 -4.45 -3.02
CA LYS A 71 -11.71 -4.37 -1.58
C LYS A 71 -13.21 -4.28 -1.22
N ARG A 72 -14.11 -4.26 -2.20
CA ARG A 72 -15.57 -4.26 -1.97
C ARG A 72 -16.10 -5.67 -1.64
N VAL A 73 -15.46 -6.71 -2.18
CA VAL A 73 -15.92 -8.09 -2.03
C VAL A 73 -15.64 -8.56 -0.61
N GLY A 74 -16.71 -8.88 0.13
CA GLY A 74 -16.63 -9.43 1.49
C GLY A 74 -17.13 -8.49 2.60
N LEU A 75 -17.39 -7.21 2.33
CA LEU A 75 -17.95 -6.28 3.34
C LEU A 75 -19.48 -6.40 3.47
N GLU A 76 -20.18 -6.67 2.37
CA GLU A 76 -21.65 -6.81 2.34
C GLU A 76 -22.15 -7.94 3.24
N GLY A 77 -21.38 -9.03 3.36
CA GLY A 77 -21.69 -10.17 4.24
C GLY A 77 -21.72 -9.83 5.74
N TYR A 78 -21.19 -8.66 6.14
CA TYR A 78 -21.20 -8.17 7.52
C TYR A 78 -22.24 -7.06 7.74
N GLY A 79 -23.16 -6.86 6.80
CA GLY A 79 -24.18 -5.79 6.87
C GLY A 79 -23.58 -4.39 6.69
N LEU A 80 -22.44 -4.30 5.99
CA LEU A 80 -21.79 -3.04 5.64
C LEU A 80 -22.09 -2.70 4.17
N GLU A 81 -22.79 -1.59 3.97
CA GLU A 81 -23.13 -1.03 2.66
C GLU A 81 -22.12 0.07 2.29
N ILE A 82 -21.42 -0.09 1.17
CA ILE A 82 -20.57 0.97 0.63
C ILE A 82 -21.42 1.91 -0.22
N VAL A 83 -21.75 3.08 0.32
CA VAL A 83 -22.59 4.08 -0.35
C VAL A 83 -21.82 4.98 -1.30
N GLU A 84 -20.50 5.09 -1.11
CA GLU A 84 -19.64 5.93 -1.94
C GLU A 84 -18.20 5.43 -1.91
N ARG A 85 -17.49 5.55 -3.05
CA ARG A 85 -16.03 5.40 -3.12
C ARG A 85 -15.39 6.78 -3.19
N VAL A 86 -14.54 7.10 -2.23
CA VAL A 86 -13.72 8.32 -2.25
C VAL A 86 -12.31 7.95 -2.73
N PRO A 87 -11.83 8.45 -3.87
CA PRO A 87 -10.49 8.17 -4.38
C PRO A 87 -9.41 8.82 -3.51
N ILE A 88 -8.20 8.24 -3.52
CA ILE A 88 -7.00 8.81 -2.92
C ILE A 88 -6.06 9.19 -4.05
N GLU A 89 -6.03 10.45 -4.44
CA GLU A 89 -5.15 10.90 -5.51
C GLU A 89 -3.84 11.42 -4.92
N VAL A 90 -2.73 10.83 -5.36
CA VAL A 90 -1.38 11.28 -5.00
C VAL A 90 -0.63 11.46 -6.31
N PRO A 91 -0.06 12.64 -6.58
CA PRO A 91 0.70 12.85 -7.80
C PRO A 91 1.90 11.90 -7.84
N PRO A 92 2.15 11.26 -8.99
CA PRO A 92 3.32 10.39 -9.14
C PRO A 92 4.61 11.20 -9.07
N ASN A 93 5.68 10.58 -8.59
CA ASN A 93 7.04 11.11 -8.61
C ASN A 93 7.95 10.12 -9.39
N PRO A 94 9.18 10.52 -9.74
CA PRO A 94 10.07 9.67 -10.54
C PRO A 94 10.36 8.30 -9.92
N TYR A 95 10.34 8.20 -8.58
CA TYR A 95 10.67 6.96 -7.85
C TYR A 95 9.49 5.99 -7.72
N ASN A 96 8.25 6.48 -7.71
CA ASN A 96 7.06 5.65 -7.48
C ASN A 96 6.24 5.38 -8.75
N MET A 97 6.58 5.99 -9.89
CA MET A 97 5.85 5.89 -11.15
C MET A 97 5.63 4.42 -11.56
N ARG A 98 6.71 3.65 -11.70
CA ARG A 98 6.68 2.24 -12.11
C ARG A 98 5.83 1.36 -11.17
N TYR A 99 5.86 1.69 -9.87
CA TYR A 99 5.06 1.01 -8.86
C TYR A 99 3.56 1.33 -9.00
N LEU A 100 3.21 2.60 -9.24
CA LEU A 100 1.83 3.04 -9.45
C LEU A 100 1.24 2.48 -10.75
N GLU A 101 2.02 2.43 -11.83
CA GLU A 101 1.65 1.79 -13.10
C GLU A 101 1.36 0.30 -12.90
N THR A 102 2.25 -0.42 -12.22
CA THR A 102 2.04 -1.85 -11.90
C THR A 102 0.75 -2.07 -11.10
N LYS A 103 0.42 -1.14 -10.17
CA LYS A 103 -0.82 -1.20 -9.39
C LYS A 103 -2.06 -1.01 -10.26
N ARG A 104 -2.02 -0.06 -11.19
CA ARG A 104 -3.10 0.21 -12.14
C ARG A 104 -3.30 -0.97 -13.08
N ASP A 105 -2.23 -1.38 -13.76
CA ASP A 105 -2.31 -2.28 -14.91
C ASP A 105 -2.44 -3.75 -14.51
N LYS A 106 -1.76 -4.18 -13.44
CA LYS A 106 -1.74 -5.61 -13.03
C LYS A 106 -2.61 -5.93 -11.82
N LEU A 107 -2.97 -4.94 -11.00
CA LEU A 107 -3.68 -5.15 -9.74
C LEU A 107 -5.06 -4.46 -9.69
N GLY A 108 -5.50 -3.87 -10.80
CA GLY A 108 -6.84 -3.30 -10.96
C GLY A 108 -7.09 -2.06 -10.09
N HIS A 109 -6.05 -1.34 -9.68
CA HIS A 109 -6.21 -0.10 -8.94
C HIS A 109 -6.71 1.03 -9.87
N LEU A 110 -7.71 1.78 -9.41
CA LEU A 110 -8.23 2.97 -10.08
C LEU A 110 -7.38 4.18 -9.69
N ILE A 111 -6.25 4.35 -10.36
CA ILE A 111 -5.30 5.45 -10.14
C ILE A 111 -5.14 6.22 -11.45
N GLN A 112 -5.33 7.54 -11.41
CA GLN A 112 -4.94 8.42 -12.51
C GLN A 112 -3.44 8.68 -12.39
N VAL A 113 -2.66 8.15 -13.34
CA VAL A 113 -1.24 8.49 -13.48
C VAL A 113 -1.21 9.65 -14.46
N GLY A 114 -1.02 10.88 -13.96
CA GLY A 114 -0.92 12.07 -14.82
C GLY A 114 0.37 12.05 -15.65
N ASP A 115 0.35 12.72 -16.81
CA ASP A 115 1.42 12.70 -17.82
C ASP A 115 2.72 13.42 -17.43
N SER A 116 2.91 13.78 -16.16
CA SER A 116 4.14 14.45 -15.70
C SER A 116 4.43 14.13 -14.24
N PRO A 117 5.66 13.69 -13.89
CA PRO A 117 6.02 13.52 -12.50
C PRO A 117 5.93 14.87 -11.79
N ALA A 118 5.23 14.93 -10.66
CA ALA A 118 5.32 16.09 -9.81
C ALA A 118 6.77 16.20 -9.30
N GLU A 119 7.29 17.43 -9.25
CA GLU A 119 8.60 17.67 -8.64
C GLU A 119 8.58 17.12 -7.20
N PRO A 120 9.63 16.37 -6.81
CA PRO A 120 9.68 15.86 -5.45
C PRO A 120 9.63 17.04 -4.47
N PRO A 121 8.91 16.92 -3.34
CA PRO A 121 8.89 17.97 -2.34
C PRO A 121 10.33 18.30 -1.95
N SER A 122 10.67 19.59 -1.94
CA SER A 122 12.02 20.03 -1.57
C SER A 122 12.34 19.49 -0.18
N VAL A 123 13.38 18.67 -0.12
CA VAL A 123 13.84 18.08 1.13
C VAL A 123 14.36 19.25 1.97
N GLY A 124 13.53 19.74 2.88
CA GLY A 124 13.91 20.80 3.82
C GLY A 124 15.22 20.41 4.52
N GLU A 125 16.09 21.39 4.75
CA GLU A 125 17.48 21.18 5.20
C GLU A 125 17.61 20.30 6.45
N GLY A 126 16.55 20.18 7.27
CA GLY A 126 16.49 19.29 8.42
C GLY A 126 16.53 17.78 8.11
N CYS A 127 16.13 17.34 6.90
CA CYS A 127 16.09 15.92 6.56
C CYS A 127 17.43 15.41 5.99
N ARG A 128 18.33 16.30 5.54
CA ARG A 128 19.71 15.93 5.12
C ARG A 128 20.55 15.40 6.28
N ARG A 129 20.21 15.77 7.52
CA ARG A 129 20.98 15.40 8.71
C ARG A 129 20.71 13.97 9.21
N PHE A 130 19.60 13.37 8.80
CA PHE A 130 19.21 12.03 9.25
C PHE A 130 19.71 10.90 8.32
N TRP A 131 20.16 11.25 7.11
CA TRP A 131 20.68 10.33 6.09
C TRP A 131 22.15 10.60 5.75
N ASP A 132 22.89 11.25 6.65
CA ASP A 132 24.34 11.26 6.55
C ASP A 132 24.88 9.85 6.80
N ARG A 133 25.74 9.35 5.92
CA ARG A 133 26.27 7.97 5.92
C ARG A 133 27.14 7.63 7.14
N SER A 134 27.37 8.60 8.02
CA SER A 134 28.17 8.46 9.23
C SER A 134 27.46 7.70 10.36
N THR A 135 26.15 7.45 10.30
CA THR A 135 25.39 6.84 11.41
C THR A 135 25.14 5.32 11.29
N PHE A 136 25.69 4.66 10.25
CA PHE A 136 25.42 3.23 9.97
C PHE A 136 26.62 2.29 10.22
N GLU A 137 27.67 2.75 10.91
CA GLU A 137 28.85 1.92 11.25
C GLU A 137 28.89 1.42 12.71
N GLU A 138 27.92 1.75 13.57
CA GLU A 138 27.98 1.37 15.00
C GLU A 138 27.06 0.19 15.42
N VAL A 139 26.58 -0.65 14.48
CA VAL A 139 25.75 -1.82 14.83
C VAL A 139 26.34 -3.15 14.32
N GLU A 140 27.65 -3.22 14.14
CA GLU A 140 28.39 -4.49 14.19
C GLU A 140 29.48 -4.42 15.26
N GLY A 141 29.15 -4.93 16.45
CA GLY A 141 30.02 -5.09 17.60
C GLY A 141 29.35 -5.95 18.67
#